data_AF-A0A5N8XV42-F1
#
_entry.id   AF-A0A5N8XV42-F1
#
_cell.length_a   1.000
_cell.length_b   1.000
_cell.length_c   1.000
_cell.angle_alpha   90.00
_cell.angle_beta   90.00
_cell.angle_gamma   90.00
#
_symmetry.space_group_name_H-M   'P 1'
#
loop_
_entity.id
_entity.type
_entity.pdbx_description
1 polymer ?
#
loop_
_entity_poly.entity_id
_entity_poly.type
_entity_poly.pdbx_seq_one_letter_code
_entity_poly.pdbx_strand_id
1 'polypeptide(L)' 'PAPTALPPGCAFAPRCPLAEGRCHREEPQPWPAGDGHEVSCHRWDEVPHPATELFLEQRA' A
#
# COMPACT_ATOMS: atom_id res chain seq x y z
N PRO A 1 13.72 -5.41 0.05
CA PRO A 1 14.41 -5.26 1.34
C PRO A 1 14.62 -6.62 2.01
N ALA A 2 15.75 -6.83 2.69
CA ALA A 2 15.93 -7.98 3.57
C ALA A 2 14.92 -7.88 4.74
N PRO A 3 14.31 -8.98 5.23
CA PRO A 3 13.28 -8.93 6.26
C PRO A 3 13.69 -8.22 7.56
N THR A 4 14.98 -8.14 7.85
CA THR A 4 15.55 -7.53 9.06
C THR A 4 15.88 -6.04 8.93
N ALA A 5 15.77 -5.46 7.73
CA ALA A 5 16.07 -4.05 7.47
C ALA A 5 14.86 -3.38 6.81
N LEU A 6 13.78 -3.23 7.57
CA LEU A 6 12.60 -2.53 7.10
C LEU A 6 12.91 -1.02 6.98
N PRO A 7 12.55 -0.39 5.85
CA PRO A 7 12.64 1.06 5.72
C PRO A 7 11.68 1.74 6.71
N PRO A 8 11.94 2.99 7.10
CA PRO A 8 10.96 3.77 7.86
C PRO A 8 9.65 3.90 7.08
N GLY A 9 8.54 3.92 7.81
CA GLY A 9 7.19 4.02 7.24
C GLY A 9 6.64 2.69 6.72
N CYS A 10 5.94 2.73 5.60
CA CYS A 10 5.32 1.56 5.00
C CYS A 10 6.38 0.59 4.46
N ALA A 11 6.38 -0.65 4.96
CA ALA A 11 7.27 -1.73 4.53
C ALA A 11 7.20 -2.03 3.01
N PHE A 12 6.10 -1.67 2.35
CA PHE A 12 5.87 -1.89 0.92
C PHE A 12 6.30 -0.72 0.05
N ALA A 13 6.56 0.47 0.62
CA ALA A 13 6.90 1.68 -0.13
C ALA A 13 8.03 1.49 -1.17
N PRO A 14 9.12 0.73 -0.91
CA PRO A 14 10.18 0.55 -1.91
C PRO A 14 9.79 -0.18 -3.19
N ARG A 15 8.62 -0.83 -3.21
CA ARG A 15 8.13 -1.65 -4.34
C ARG A 15 6.68 -1.33 -4.73
N CYS A 16 6.06 -0.36 -4.08
CA CYS A 16 4.66 -0.02 -4.32
C CYS A 16 4.57 1.02 -5.45
N PRO A 17 3.82 0.76 -6.53
CA PRO A 17 3.68 1.73 -7.64
C PRO A 17 2.89 2.98 -7.24
N LEU A 18 2.17 2.93 -6.11
CA LEU A 18 1.36 4.03 -5.59
C LEU A 18 2.04 4.78 -4.45
N ALA A 19 3.31 4.47 -4.16
CA ALA A 19 4.04 5.07 -3.04
C ALA A 19 4.12 6.60 -3.19
N GLU A 20 3.77 7.30 -2.12
CA GLU A 20 3.90 8.75 -2.00
C GLU A 20 4.77 9.14 -0.81
N GLY A 21 4.99 10.44 -0.61
CA GLY A 21 5.83 10.95 0.46
C GLY A 21 5.46 10.42 1.85
N ARG A 22 4.15 10.28 2.15
CA ARG A 22 3.67 9.76 3.44
C ARG A 22 4.09 8.32 3.66
N CYS A 23 4.08 7.49 2.62
CA CYS A 23 4.47 6.08 2.68
C CYS A 23 5.91 5.85 3.15
N HIS A 24 6.81 6.81 2.94
CA HIS A 24 8.22 6.71 3.35
C HIS A 24 8.49 7.26 4.76
N ARG A 25 7.49 7.89 5.40
CA ARG A 25 7.65 8.57 6.69
C ARG A 25 6.80 7.96 7.80
N GLU A 26 5.62 7.46 7.45
CA GLU A 26 4.62 7.00 8.40
C GLU A 26 4.20 5.55 8.12
N GLU A 27 4.12 4.75 9.17
CA GLU A 27 3.54 3.42 9.09
C GLU A 27 2.00 3.54 9.03
N PRO A 28 1.35 2.94 8.02
CA PRO A 28 -0.10 3.00 7.92
C PRO A 28 -0.76 2.23 9.06
N GLN A 29 -1.70 2.89 9.74
CA GLN A 29 -2.56 2.22 10.72
C GLN A 29 -3.53 1.27 10.01
N PRO A 30 -3.99 0.20 10.68
CA PRO A 30 -5.07 -0.64 10.17
C PRO A 30 -6.39 0.14 10.07
N TRP A 31 -7.09 -0.03 8.94
CA TRP A 31 -8.41 0.52 8.68
C TRP A 31 -9.39 -0.60 8.28
N PRO A 32 -10.67 -0.52 8.67
CA PRO A 32 -11.67 -1.48 8.21
C PRO A 32 -11.90 -1.32 6.70
N ALA A 33 -11.83 -2.43 5.95
CA ALA A 33 -12.03 -2.48 4.49
C ALA A 33 -13.34 -3.20 4.09
N GLY A 34 -14.24 -3.45 5.05
CA GLY A 34 -15.47 -4.22 4.83
C GLY A 34 -15.29 -5.72 5.06
N ASP A 35 -16.41 -6.43 5.27
CA ASP A 35 -16.45 -7.90 5.45
C ASP A 35 -15.52 -8.48 6.53
N GLY A 36 -15.22 -7.68 7.56
CA GLY A 36 -14.30 -8.07 8.63
C GLY A 36 -12.81 -8.04 8.24
N HIS A 37 -12.48 -7.50 7.07
CA HIS A 37 -11.10 -7.29 6.63
C HIS A 37 -10.55 -5.95 7.10
N GLU A 38 -9.25 -5.91 7.31
CA GLU A 38 -8.49 -4.70 7.61
C GLU A 38 -7.39 -4.48 6.57
N VAL A 39 -7.07 -3.21 6.35
CA VAL A 39 -6.03 -2.76 5.44
C VAL A 39 -5.12 -1.74 6.10
N SER A 40 -3.81 -1.91 5.93
CA SER A 40 -2.79 -0.95 6.37
C SER A 40 -2.15 -0.30 5.15
N CYS A 41 -2.91 0.54 4.45
CA CYS A 41 -2.44 1.32 3.29
C CYS A 41 -2.93 2.76 3.43
N HIS A 42 -2.08 3.74 3.14
CA HIS A 42 -2.42 5.16 3.25
C HIS A 42 -3.44 5.64 2.20
N ARG A 43 -3.62 4.88 1.11
CA ARG A 43 -4.44 5.24 -0.06
C ARG A 43 -5.42 4.14 -0.45
N TRP A 44 -5.83 3.31 0.51
CA TRP A 44 -6.62 2.10 0.23
C TRP A 44 -7.97 2.41 -0.42
N ASP A 45 -8.56 3.56 -0.10
CA ASP A 45 -9.84 4.06 -0.58
C ASP A 45 -9.77 4.63 -2.01
N GLU A 46 -8.56 4.93 -2.49
CA GLU A 46 -8.31 5.40 -3.85
C GLU A 46 -7.98 4.26 -4.83
N VAL A 47 -7.85 3.03 -4.34
CA VAL A 47 -7.43 1.87 -5.13
C VAL A 47 -8.65 1.12 -5.66
N PRO A 48 -8.71 0.77 -6.96
CA PRO A 48 -9.79 -0.06 -7.49
C PRO A 48 -9.82 -1.43 -6.80
N HIS A 49 -11.02 -1.99 -6.67
CA HIS A 49 -11.20 -3.34 -6.13
C HIS A 49 -11.71 -4.28 -7.24
N PRO A 50 -10.93 -5.29 -7.67
CA PRO A 50 -9.67 -5.75 -7.05
C PRO A 50 -8.43 -4.91 -7.41
N ALA A 51 -7.47 -4.82 -6.49
CA ALA A 51 -6.23 -4.05 -6.66
C ALA A 51 -5.37 -4.48 -7.87
N THR A 52 -5.66 -5.64 -8.46
CA THR A 52 -5.04 -6.11 -9.70
C THR A 52 -5.28 -5.20 -10.89
N GLU A 53 -6.38 -4.42 -10.89
CA GLU A 53 -6.70 -3.49 -11.98
C GLU A 53 -5.63 -2.42 -12.18
N LEU A 54 -4.94 -2.01 -11.10
CA LEU A 54 -3.79 -1.09 -11.16
C LEU A 54 -2.69 -1.57 -12.12
N PHE A 55 -2.49 -2.87 -12.24
CA PHE A 55 -1.43 -3.46 -13.05
C PHE A 55 -1.88 -3.76 -14.49
N LEU A 56 -3.19 -3.74 -14.76
CA LEU A 56 -3.72 -3.86 -16.10
C LEU A 56 -3.60 -2.51 -16.83
N GLU A 57 -3.90 -1.41 -16.14
CA GLU A 57 -3.77 -0.06 -16.68
C GLU A 57 -2.31 0.33 -16.96
N GLN A 58 -1.36 -0.16 -16.16
CA GLN A 58 0.08 0.11 -16.33
C GLN A 58 0.74 -0.68 -17.48
N ARG A 59 0.00 -1.56 -18.16
CA ARG A 59 0.48 -2.36 -19.30
C ARG A 59 0.03 -1.82 -20.66
N ALA A 60 -0.78 -0.76 -20.67
CA ALA A 60 -1.19 -0.02 -21.87
C ALA A 60 -0.21 1.13 -22.15
#